data_AF-A0A972I0W0-F1
#
_entry.id   AF-A0A972I0W0-F1
#
_cell.length_a   1.000
_cell.length_b   1.000
_cell.length_c   1.000
_cell.angle_alpha   90.00
_cell.angle_beta   90.00
_cell.angle_gamma   90.00
#
_symmetry.space_group_name_H-M   'P 1'
#
loop_
_entity.id
_entity.type
_entity.pdbx_description
1 polymer ?
#
loop_
_entity_poly.entity_id
_entity_poly.type
_entity_poly.pdbx_seq_one_letter_code
_entity_poly.pdbx_strand_id
1 'polypeptide(L)'
;MLENKKYLLSCAESAAKFINERGSGIFLDLLLDLLEISERVYDDEDMKKQYFCEIIYDNKSFNVEKVLSGGKSLSYTFKGFIEEFLQISKDQEGYAIKNKEFEDLTVDQLKYVLGWARRLTVKGSGGKSKTN
;
A
#
# COMPACT_ATOMS: atom_id res chain seq x y z
N MET A 1 -15.81 -6.11 17.91
CA MET A 1 -15.92 -5.40 16.61
C MET A 1 -15.35 -3.97 16.62
N LEU A 2 -15.61 -3.13 17.64
CA LEU A 2 -15.05 -1.76 17.72
C LEU A 2 -13.52 -1.72 17.86
N GLU A 3 -12.93 -2.66 18.61
CA GLU A 3 -11.48 -2.77 18.79
C GLU A 3 -10.76 -3.07 17.48
N ASN A 4 -11.32 -3.96 16.64
CA ASN A 4 -10.77 -4.27 15.32
C ASN A 4 -10.80 -3.03 14.41
N LYS A 5 -11.89 -2.24 14.40
CA LYS A 5 -11.96 -1.02 13.57
C LYS A 5 -10.98 0.08 14.00
N LYS A 6 -10.78 0.27 15.31
CA LYS A 6 -9.79 1.23 15.82
C LYS A 6 -8.37 0.82 15.42
N TYR A 7 -8.06 -0.47 15.55
CA TYR A 7 -6.79 -1.03 15.12
C TYR A 7 -6.54 -0.84 13.62
N LEU A 8 -7.51 -1.19 12.77
CA LEU A 8 -7.40 -0.98 11.32
C LEU A 8 -7.22 0.51 10.96
N LEU A 9 -7.88 1.41 11.69
CA LEU A 9 -7.69 2.84 11.49
C LEU A 9 -6.28 3.29 11.88
N SER A 10 -5.71 2.79 12.98
CA SER A 10 -4.31 3.09 13.33
C SER A 10 -3.33 2.54 12.29
N CYS A 11 -3.58 1.36 11.71
CA CYS A 11 -2.78 0.85 10.58
C CYS A 11 -2.87 1.81 9.38
N ALA A 12 -4.07 2.33 9.08
CA ALA A 12 -4.27 3.28 8.00
C ALA A 12 -3.57 4.61 8.23
N GLU A 13 -3.55 5.10 9.48
CA GLU A 13 -2.81 6.30 9.89
C GLU A 13 -1.29 6.08 9.76
N SER A 14 -0.79 4.91 10.17
CA SER A 14 0.60 4.50 10.02
C SER A 14 1.04 4.50 8.55
N ALA A 15 0.25 3.89 7.67
CA ALA A 15 0.49 3.89 6.22
C ALA A 15 0.43 5.31 5.62
N ALA A 16 -0.59 6.09 5.98
CA ALA A 16 -0.74 7.46 5.48
C ALA A 16 0.41 8.37 5.90
N LYS A 17 0.89 8.22 7.14
CA LYS A 17 2.04 8.94 7.67
C LYS A 17 3.30 8.63 6.86
N PHE A 18 3.61 7.36 6.64
CA PHE A 18 4.77 6.95 5.84
C PHE A 18 4.73 7.55 4.43
N ILE A 19 3.56 7.54 3.80
CA ILE A 19 3.37 8.07 2.44
C ILE A 19 3.54 9.59 2.41
N ASN A 20 2.88 10.32 3.31
CA ASN A 20 2.92 11.78 3.38
C ASN A 20 4.34 12.31 3.66
N GLU A 21 5.15 11.57 4.45
CA GLU A 21 6.55 11.93 4.70
C GLU A 21 7.45 11.78 3.47
N ARG A 22 7.04 10.97 2.48
CA ARG A 22 7.84 10.63 1.31
C ARG A 22 7.32 11.17 -0.01
N GLY A 23 6.12 11.75 -0.03
CA GLY A 23 5.54 12.39 -1.20
C GLY A 23 4.09 11.99 -1.45
N SER A 24 3.84 11.40 -2.61
CA SER A 24 2.49 11.20 -3.13
C SER A 24 1.99 9.76 -2.96
N GLY A 25 0.74 9.62 -2.49
CA GLY A 25 0.02 8.36 -2.33
C GLY A 25 -0.82 7.93 -3.53
N ILE A 26 -0.60 8.49 -4.73
CA ILE A 26 -1.42 8.17 -5.93
C ILE A 26 -1.43 6.66 -6.24
N PHE A 27 -0.35 5.93 -5.92
CA PHE A 27 -0.27 4.49 -6.10
C PHE A 27 -1.24 3.68 -5.22
N LEU A 28 -1.87 4.28 -4.21
CA LEU A 28 -2.85 3.59 -3.38
C LEU A 28 -4.05 3.11 -4.21
N ASP A 29 -4.41 3.82 -5.28
CA ASP A 29 -5.47 3.39 -6.19
C ASP A 29 -5.08 2.11 -6.92
N LEU A 30 -3.84 2.03 -7.42
CA LEU A 30 -3.30 0.81 -8.02
C LEU A 30 -3.31 -0.36 -7.02
N LEU A 31 -2.91 -0.14 -5.77
CA LEU A 31 -2.92 -1.20 -4.75
C LEU A 31 -4.34 -1.70 -4.44
N LEU A 32 -5.32 -0.79 -4.38
CA LEU A 32 -6.72 -1.15 -4.17
C LEU A 32 -7.28 -1.96 -5.35
N ASP A 33 -6.95 -1.56 -6.58
CA ASP A 33 -7.36 -2.30 -7.79
C ASP A 33 -6.75 -3.70 -7.82
N LEU A 34 -5.48 -3.85 -7.41
CA LEU A 34 -4.82 -5.16 -7.33
C LEU A 34 -5.44 -6.09 -6.27
N LEU A 35 -5.86 -5.54 -5.13
CA LEU A 35 -6.61 -6.31 -4.12
C LEU A 35 -7.98 -6.73 -4.66
N GLU A 36 -8.66 -5.86 -5.39
CA GLU A 36 -9.94 -6.23 -6.01
C GLU A 36 -9.77 -7.30 -7.10
N ILE A 37 -8.67 -7.27 -7.85
CA ILE A 37 -8.34 -8.34 -8.80
C ILE A 37 -8.05 -9.64 -8.06
N SER A 38 -7.26 -9.63 -6.99
CA SER A 38 -6.94 -10.85 -6.25
C SER A 38 -8.20 -11.54 -5.70
N GLU A 39 -9.14 -10.77 -5.16
CA GLU A 39 -10.47 -11.24 -4.71
C GLU A 39 -11.30 -11.90 -5.80
N ARG A 40 -11.11 -11.51 -7.07
CA ARG A 40 -11.84 -12.09 -8.21
C ARG A 40 -11.17 -13.32 -8.79
N VAL A 41 -9.85 -13.44 -8.63
CA VAL A 41 -9.05 -14.54 -9.21
C VAL A 41 -9.06 -15.76 -8.30
N TYR A 42 -9.05 -15.56 -6.98
CA TYR A 42 -8.96 -16.66 -6.00
C TYR A 42 -10.06 -16.54 -4.96
N ASP A 43 -10.60 -17.68 -4.52
CA ASP A 43 -11.53 -17.74 -3.38
C ASP A 43 -10.80 -17.88 -2.04
N ASP A 44 -9.66 -18.58 -2.05
CA ASP A 44 -8.81 -18.84 -0.88
C ASP A 44 -8.05 -17.58 -0.43
N GLU A 45 -8.10 -17.29 0.86
CA GLU A 45 -7.54 -16.06 1.44
C GLU A 45 -6.02 -15.97 1.29
N ASP A 46 -5.31 -17.08 1.51
CA ASP A 46 -3.86 -17.11 1.41
C ASP A 46 -3.43 -16.93 -0.05
N MET A 47 -4.13 -17.56 -1.00
CA MET A 47 -3.87 -17.38 -2.43
C MET A 47 -4.10 -15.94 -2.89
N LYS A 48 -5.15 -15.26 -2.40
CA LYS A 48 -5.37 -13.83 -2.71
C LYS A 48 -4.22 -12.97 -2.20
N LYS A 49 -3.76 -13.20 -0.97
CA LYS A 49 -2.62 -12.47 -0.38
C LYS A 49 -1.32 -12.74 -1.13
N GLN A 50 -1.04 -14.00 -1.46
CA GLN A 50 0.12 -14.42 -2.23
C GLN A 50 0.17 -13.70 -3.58
N TYR A 51 -0.94 -13.75 -4.32
CA TYR A 51 -1.04 -13.10 -5.64
C TYR A 51 -0.85 -11.58 -5.56
N PHE A 52 -1.49 -10.92 -4.58
CA PHE A 52 -1.29 -9.49 -4.36
C PHE A 52 0.17 -9.16 -4.07
N CYS A 53 0.80 -9.90 -3.14
CA CYS A 53 2.18 -9.67 -2.73
C CYS A 53 3.18 -9.96 -3.86
N GLU A 54 2.96 -11.01 -4.64
CA GLU A 54 3.75 -11.36 -5.82
C GLU A 54 3.77 -10.22 -6.83
N ILE A 55 2.59 -9.73 -7.24
CA ILE A 55 2.48 -8.68 -8.24
C ILE A 55 3.21 -7.42 -7.79
N ILE A 56 2.96 -6.95 -6.57
CA ILE A 56 3.58 -5.70 -6.11
C ILE A 56 5.08 -5.89 -5.88
N TYR A 57 5.52 -7.05 -5.38
CA TYR A 57 6.95 -7.33 -5.19
C TYR A 57 7.71 -7.36 -6.51
N ASP A 58 7.16 -8.00 -7.54
CA ASP A 58 7.83 -8.10 -8.84
C ASP A 58 7.81 -6.74 -9.58
N ASN A 59 6.79 -5.92 -9.34
CA ASN A 59 6.64 -4.60 -9.96
C ASN A 59 7.17 -3.44 -9.12
N LYS A 60 7.74 -3.66 -7.93
CA LYS A 60 8.23 -2.59 -7.03
C LYS A 60 9.35 -1.73 -7.62
N SER A 61 10.12 -2.28 -8.56
CA SER A 61 11.16 -1.57 -9.31
C SER A 61 10.67 -1.10 -10.68
N PHE A 62 9.43 -1.44 -11.06
CA PHE A 62 8.86 -0.94 -12.29
C PHE A 62 8.73 0.57 -12.20
N ASN A 63 8.93 1.25 -13.33
CA ASN A 63 8.92 2.70 -13.37
C ASN A 63 7.47 3.18 -13.32
N VAL A 64 6.86 3.12 -12.13
CA VAL A 64 5.45 3.47 -11.87
C VAL A 64 5.14 4.90 -12.33
N GLU A 65 6.16 5.76 -12.42
CA GLU A 65 6.07 7.07 -13.09
C GLU A 65 5.51 7.02 -14.53
N LYS A 66 5.76 5.95 -15.29
CA LYS A 66 5.24 5.76 -16.66
C LYS A 66 3.76 5.42 -16.68
N VAL A 67 3.23 4.85 -15.60
CA VAL A 67 1.84 4.40 -15.50
C VAL A 67 0.96 5.41 -14.76
N LEU A 68 1.50 6.07 -13.73
CA LEU A 68 0.76 6.94 -12.82
C LEU A 68 1.17 8.43 -12.88
N SER A 69 1.99 8.83 -13.87
CA SER A 69 2.39 10.22 -14.13
C SER A 69 2.86 11.02 -12.89
N GLY A 70 3.64 10.40 -11.99
CA GLY A 70 4.12 11.03 -10.74
C GLY A 70 5.63 11.26 -10.63
N GLY A 71 6.40 10.95 -11.68
CA GLY A 71 7.86 11.11 -11.71
C GLY A 71 8.62 10.25 -10.68
N LYS A 72 9.92 10.51 -10.56
CA LYS A 72 10.84 9.71 -9.74
C LYS A 72 10.48 9.63 -8.26
N SER A 73 9.89 10.69 -7.70
CA SER A 73 9.44 10.71 -6.31
C SER A 73 8.35 9.67 -6.06
N LEU A 74 7.39 9.51 -6.98
CA LEU A 74 6.35 8.50 -6.86
C LEU A 74 6.94 7.08 -6.91
N SER A 75 7.83 6.80 -7.86
CA SER A 75 8.50 5.49 -7.96
C SER A 75 9.29 5.18 -6.67
N TYR A 76 9.95 6.18 -6.08
CA TYR A 76 10.66 6.03 -4.82
C TYR A 76 9.72 5.76 -3.64
N THR A 77 8.62 6.52 -3.50
CA THR A 77 7.62 6.30 -2.44
C THR A 77 6.96 4.93 -2.58
N PHE A 78 6.60 4.51 -3.79
CA PHE A 78 6.00 3.20 -4.05
C PHE A 78 6.94 2.06 -3.67
N LYS A 79 8.19 2.11 -4.15
CA LYS A 79 9.20 1.11 -3.80
C LYS A 79 9.44 1.06 -2.30
N GLY A 80 9.61 2.22 -1.65
CA GLY A 80 9.77 2.31 -0.21
C GLY A 80 8.56 1.78 0.56
N PHE A 81 7.35 1.99 0.05
CA PHE A 81 6.14 1.45 0.66
C PHE A 81 6.13 -0.09 0.67
N ILE A 82 6.63 -0.72 -0.40
CA ILE A 82 6.68 -2.18 -0.50
C ILE A 82 7.85 -2.76 0.30
N GLU A 83 9.05 -2.20 0.15
CA GLU A 83 10.28 -2.77 0.73
C GLU A 83 10.50 -2.35 2.18
N GLU A 84 10.21 -1.10 2.52
CA GLU A 84 10.53 -0.56 3.84
C GLU A 84 9.32 -0.56 4.78
N PHE A 85 8.13 -0.20 4.27
CA PHE A 85 6.93 -0.13 5.09
C PHE A 85 6.23 -1.49 5.23
N LEU A 86 5.78 -2.12 4.14
CA LEU A 86 5.15 -3.45 4.19
C LEU A 86 6.15 -4.57 4.42
N GLN A 87 7.43 -4.33 4.07
CA GLN A 87 8.52 -5.30 4.22
C GLN A 87 8.22 -6.61 3.50
N ILE A 88 7.73 -6.53 2.26
CA ILE A 88 7.37 -7.73 1.52
C ILE A 88 8.63 -8.50 1.15
N SER A 89 8.68 -9.76 1.58
CA SER A 89 9.78 -10.68 1.30
C SER A 89 9.29 -11.87 0.48
N LYS A 90 10.18 -12.40 -0.37
CA LYS A 90 10.02 -13.69 -1.02
C LYS A 90 10.88 -14.73 -0.31
N ASP A 91 10.27 -15.79 0.19
CA ASP A 91 10.93 -16.95 0.79
C ASP A 91 10.54 -18.24 0.03
N GLN A 92 10.85 -19.40 0.59
CA GLN A 92 10.56 -20.70 -0.04
C GLN A 92 9.06 -21.04 -0.05
N GLU A 93 8.28 -20.40 0.83
CA GLU A 93 6.85 -20.64 1.01
C GLU A 93 6.01 -19.65 0.18
N GLY A 94 6.61 -18.56 -0.28
CA GLY A 94 6.01 -17.62 -1.22
C GLY A 94 6.37 -16.18 -0.89
N TYR A 95 5.38 -15.31 -1.05
CA TYR A 95 5.47 -13.88 -0.75
C TYR A 95 4.71 -13.57 0.54
N ALA A 96 5.30 -12.79 1.43
CA ALA A 96 4.66 -12.42 2.69
C ALA A 96 4.98 -10.98 3.10
N ILE A 97 3.99 -10.32 3.71
CA ILE A 97 4.16 -9.04 4.42
C ILE A 97 4.83 -9.34 5.76
N LYS A 98 5.89 -8.62 6.11
CA LYS A 98 6.62 -8.78 7.39
C LYS A 98 6.41 -7.62 8.37
N ASN A 99 5.64 -6.60 7.96
CA ASN A 99 5.18 -5.58 8.89
C ASN A 99 4.13 -6.19 9.84
N LYS A 100 4.44 -6.22 11.14
CA LYS A 100 3.58 -6.79 12.19
C LYS A 100 2.18 -6.21 12.27
N GLU A 101 2.00 -4.95 11.86
CA GLU A 101 0.67 -4.32 11.84
C GLU A 101 -0.18 -4.75 10.64
N PHE A 102 0.43 -5.43 9.66
CA PHE A 102 -0.16 -5.79 8.38
C PHE A 102 -0.08 -7.29 8.06
N GLU A 103 0.80 -8.05 8.70
CA GLU A 103 1.07 -9.47 8.38
C GLU A 103 -0.17 -10.36 8.49
N ASP A 104 -0.97 -10.15 9.53
CA ASP A 104 -2.17 -10.94 9.82
C ASP A 104 -3.44 -10.39 9.14
N LEU A 105 -3.36 -9.23 8.48
CA LEU A 105 -4.53 -8.60 7.87
C LEU A 105 -5.01 -9.40 6.66
N THR A 106 -6.29 -9.74 6.64
CA THR A 106 -6.98 -10.26 5.44
C THR A 106 -6.96 -9.25 4.30
N VAL A 107 -7.22 -9.71 3.07
CA VAL A 107 -7.34 -8.86 1.88
C VAL A 107 -8.42 -7.79 2.06
N ASP A 108 -9.56 -8.15 2.64
CA ASP A 108 -10.62 -7.20 3.00
C ASP A 108 -10.13 -6.12 3.98
N GLN A 109 -9.36 -6.53 5.00
CA GLN A 109 -8.79 -5.61 5.97
C GLN A 109 -7.70 -4.73 5.34
N LEU A 110 -6.83 -5.28 4.49
CA LEU A 110 -5.84 -4.52 3.73
C LEU A 110 -6.54 -3.49 2.84
N LYS A 111 -7.60 -3.87 2.14
CA LYS A 111 -8.40 -2.99 1.29
C LYS A 111 -9.04 -1.87 2.11
N TYR A 112 -9.59 -2.17 3.27
CA TYR A 112 -10.11 -1.18 4.21
C TYR A 112 -9.01 -0.20 4.66
N VAL A 113 -7.87 -0.72 5.09
CA VAL A 113 -6.73 0.06 5.59
C VAL A 113 -6.18 0.99 4.51
N LEU A 114 -5.90 0.46 3.31
CA LEU A 114 -5.40 1.25 2.18
C LEU A 114 -6.44 2.27 1.69
N GLY A 115 -7.73 1.93 1.75
CA GLY A 115 -8.83 2.84 1.42
C GLY A 115 -8.90 4.04 2.37
N TRP A 116 -8.66 3.82 3.67
CA TRP A 116 -8.52 4.91 4.64
C TRP A 116 -7.21 5.68 4.48
N ALA A 117 -6.09 4.99 4.25
CA ALA A 117 -4.81 5.63 3.99
C ALA A 117 -4.92 6.58 2.77
N ARG A 118 -5.65 6.20 1.73
CA ARG A 118 -5.93 7.05 0.56
C ARG A 118 -6.68 8.34 0.93
N ARG A 119 -7.58 8.27 1.91
CA ARG A 119 -8.32 9.47 2.38
C ARG A 119 -7.46 10.36 3.27
N LEU A 120 -6.56 9.76 4.05
CA LEU A 120 -5.68 10.44 5.00
C LEU A 120 -4.41 11.00 4.33
N THR A 121 -4.03 10.44 3.19
CA THR A 121 -2.93 10.98 2.38
C THR A 121 -3.38 12.27 1.71
N VAL A 122 -2.58 13.32 1.88
CA VAL A 122 -2.87 14.61 1.27
C VAL A 122 -2.63 14.42 -0.23
N LYS A 123 -3.70 14.41 -1.04
CA LYS A 123 -3.57 14.50 -2.50
C LYS A 123 -2.70 15.71 -2.79
N GLY A 124 -1.49 15.49 -3.30
CA GLY A 124 -0.46 16.52 -3.43
C GLY A 124 -1.03 17.82 -3.99
N SER A 125 -1.37 18.75 -3.11
CA SER A 125 -1.51 20.15 -3.46
C SER A 125 -0.10 20.68 -3.55
N GLY A 126 0.41 20.77 -4.78
CA GLY A 126 1.57 21.61 -5.06
C GLY A 126 1.35 23.00 -4.45
N GLY A 127 2.34 23.46 -3.69
CA GLY A 127 2.56 24.85 -3.33
C GLY A 127 1.42 25.60 -2.63
N LYS A 128 1.58 25.84 -1.32
CA LYS A 128 1.39 27.20 -0.82
C LYS A 128 2.65 27.63 -0.07
N SER A 129 3.37 28.52 -0.75
CA SER A 129 4.38 29.41 -0.20
C SER A 129 3.94 29.95 1.16
N LYS A 130 4.75 29.75 2.20
CA LYS A 130 4.78 30.65 3.34
C LYS A 130 6.07 31.46 3.23
N THR A 131 5.97 32.53 2.45
CA THR A 131 6.79 33.72 2.69
C THR A 131 6.39 34.25 4.06
N ASN A 132 7.37 34.36 4.95
CA ASN A 132 7.45 35.40 5.97
C ASN A 132 8.87 35.93 5.93
#